data_AF-A0A537ZAT3-F1
#
_entry.id   AF-A0A537ZAT3-F1
#
_cell.length_a   1.000
_cell.length_b   1.000
_cell.length_c   1.000
_cell.angle_alpha   90.00
_cell.angle_beta   90.00
_cell.angle_gamma   90.00
#
_symmetry.space_group_name_H-M   'P 1'
#
loop_
_entity.id
_entity.type
_entity.pdbx_description
1 polymer ?
#
loop_
_entity_poly.entity_id
_entity_poly.type
_entity_poly.pdbx_seq_one_letter_code
_entity_poly.pdbx_strand_id
1 'polypeptide(L)'
;MLDTWDRVVRVGKPGLSKLVPASEFFADKLIHHQDIRRPLGLAREIPREHLTAALDALGEIGGFMQTKKVVKGLRLVATDIDYSVGPAANGAPEVRGPAESIVLSVSGRPLDLGRLEGDGVNLLRQRISA
;
A
#
# COMPACT_ATOMS: atom_id res chain seq x y z
N MET A 1 -15.98 -9.52 10.66
CA MET A 1 -15.92 -10.77 9.88
C MET A 1 -14.48 -10.96 9.39
N LEU A 2 -13.58 -11.34 10.31
CA LEU A 2 -12.13 -11.48 10.14
C LEU A 2 -11.70 -12.96 10.12
N ASP A 3 -12.54 -13.85 9.59
CA ASP A 3 -12.37 -15.31 9.74
C ASP A 3 -11.23 -15.87 8.87
N THR A 4 -10.90 -15.20 7.77
CA THR A 4 -9.87 -15.68 6.83
C THR A 4 -8.44 -15.31 7.27
N TRP A 5 -8.26 -14.20 7.99
CA TRP A 5 -6.93 -13.71 8.39
C TRP A 5 -6.36 -14.48 9.58
N ASP A 6 -7.19 -14.83 10.56
CA ASP A 6 -6.77 -15.56 11.75
C ASP A 6 -6.20 -16.94 11.40
N ARG A 7 -6.66 -17.57 10.31
CA ARG A 7 -6.14 -18.87 9.84
C ARG A 7 -4.73 -18.77 9.29
N VAL A 8 -4.37 -17.67 8.60
CA VAL A 8 -3.03 -17.46 8.04
C VAL A 8 -2.02 -17.07 9.13
N VAL A 9 -2.48 -16.47 10.23
CA VAL A 9 -1.63 -16.07 11.36
C VAL A 9 -1.40 -17.22 12.35
N ARG A 10 -2.38 -18.14 12.53
CA ARG A 10 -2.29 -19.21 13.55
C ARG A 10 -1.62 -20.51 13.09
N VAL A 11 -1.59 -20.80 11.79
CA VAL A 11 -0.86 -21.98 11.29
C VAL A 11 0.59 -21.56 11.10
N GLY A 12 1.50 -22.19 11.86
CA GLY A 12 2.93 -21.86 11.83
C GLY A 12 3.44 -21.73 10.40
N LYS A 13 3.83 -20.50 10.02
CA LYS A 13 4.26 -20.14 8.68
C LYS A 13 5.48 -21.00 8.26
N PRO A 14 5.43 -21.86 7.23
CA PRO A 14 6.62 -22.55 6.76
C PRO A 14 7.47 -21.66 5.84
N GLY A 15 8.78 -21.90 5.77
CA GLY A 15 9.70 -21.23 4.83
C GLY A 15 9.93 -19.73 5.09
N LEU A 16 10.24 -18.98 4.01
CA LEU A 16 10.58 -17.55 4.05
C LEU A 16 9.51 -16.67 4.71
N SER A 17 8.26 -17.12 4.75
CA SER A 17 7.14 -16.39 5.38
C SER A 17 7.28 -16.23 6.91
N LYS A 18 8.19 -16.97 7.58
CA LYS A 18 8.58 -16.70 8.98
C LYS A 18 9.39 -15.43 9.16
N LEU A 19 10.12 -15.02 8.13
CA LEU A 19 11.11 -13.94 8.21
C LEU A 19 10.51 -12.57 7.91
N VAL A 20 9.29 -12.54 7.37
CA VAL A 20 8.61 -11.32 6.91
C VAL A 20 7.29 -11.15 7.67
N PRO A 21 7.01 -9.96 8.23
CA PRO A 21 5.73 -9.65 8.85
C PRO A 21 4.56 -10.01 7.94
N ALA A 22 3.44 -10.48 8.51
CA ALA A 22 2.27 -10.88 7.73
C ALA A 22 1.72 -9.74 6.86
N SER A 23 1.74 -8.51 7.38
CA SER A 23 1.32 -7.29 6.69
C SER A 23 2.19 -6.97 5.48
N GLU A 24 3.52 -7.11 5.62
CA GLU A 24 4.46 -6.93 4.53
C GLU A 24 4.25 -7.96 3.43
N PHE A 25 4.13 -9.24 3.79
CA PHE A 25 3.87 -10.30 2.81
C PHE A 25 2.51 -10.16 2.12
N PHE A 26 1.50 -9.66 2.82
CA PHE A 26 0.19 -9.39 2.24
C PHE A 26 0.25 -8.27 1.19
N ALA A 27 0.84 -7.12 1.54
CA ALA A 27 0.99 -6.00 0.62
C ALA A 27 1.84 -6.41 -0.60
N ASP A 28 2.95 -7.14 -0.38
CA ASP A 28 3.80 -7.70 -1.44
C ASP A 28 3.00 -8.52 -2.47
N LYS A 29 2.15 -9.45 -2.01
CA LYS A 29 1.32 -10.27 -2.91
C LYS A 29 0.28 -9.46 -3.65
N LEU A 30 -0.36 -8.51 -2.98
CA LEU A 30 -1.33 -7.62 -3.63
C LEU A 30 -0.66 -6.83 -4.77
N ILE A 31 0.52 -6.28 -4.52
CA ILE A 31 1.30 -5.51 -5.49
C ILE A 31 1.74 -6.40 -6.65
N HIS A 32 2.35 -7.56 -6.38
CA HIS A 32 2.84 -8.45 -7.42
C HIS A 32 1.74 -9.08 -8.28
N HIS A 33 0.53 -9.23 -7.75
CA HIS A 33 -0.62 -9.56 -8.59
C HIS A 33 -0.86 -8.49 -9.66
N GLN A 34 -0.74 -7.21 -9.31
CA GLN A 34 -0.93 -6.13 -10.28
C GLN A 34 0.25 -6.01 -11.26
N ASP A 35 1.48 -6.29 -10.82
CA ASP A 35 2.66 -6.35 -11.69
C ASP A 35 2.49 -7.38 -12.83
N ILE A 36 1.77 -8.49 -12.59
CA ILE A 36 1.48 -9.51 -13.61
C ILE A 36 0.25 -9.12 -14.44
N ARG A 37 -0.83 -8.71 -13.78
CA ARG A 37 -2.13 -8.54 -14.43
C ARG A 37 -2.21 -7.33 -15.34
N ARG A 38 -1.61 -6.20 -14.93
CA ARG A 38 -1.72 -4.93 -15.68
C ARG A 38 -1.06 -5.02 -17.07
N PRO A 39 0.17 -5.55 -17.22
CA PRO A 39 0.78 -5.74 -18.55
C PRO A 39 -0.02 -6.69 -19.46
N LEU A 40 -0.79 -7.61 -18.89
CA LEU A 40 -1.63 -8.55 -19.61
C LEU A 40 -3.06 -8.02 -19.88
N GLY A 41 -3.38 -6.79 -19.46
CA GLY A 41 -4.73 -6.22 -19.59
C GLY A 41 -5.79 -6.93 -18.74
N LEU A 42 -5.38 -7.67 -17.69
CA LEU A 42 -6.29 -8.47 -16.86
C LEU A 42 -6.83 -7.64 -15.69
N ALA A 43 -7.95 -6.95 -15.90
CA ALA A 43 -8.61 -6.14 -14.87
C ALA A 43 -8.93 -6.95 -13.60
N ARG A 44 -8.85 -6.32 -12.44
CA ARG A 44 -9.22 -6.91 -11.14
C ARG A 44 -9.87 -5.86 -10.28
N GLU A 45 -10.97 -6.24 -9.65
CA GLU A 45 -11.49 -5.52 -8.50
C GLU A 45 -10.84 -6.09 -7.23
N ILE A 46 -10.22 -5.21 -6.45
CA ILE A 46 -9.61 -5.58 -5.17
C ILE A 46 -10.62 -5.24 -4.07
N PRO A 47 -11.04 -6.21 -3.24
CA PRO A 47 -11.96 -5.93 -2.15
C PRO A 47 -11.47 -4.81 -1.24
N ARG A 48 -12.39 -3.96 -0.78
CA ARG A 48 -12.10 -2.78 0.06
C ARG A 48 -11.24 -3.14 1.27
N GLU A 49 -11.58 -4.20 1.96
CA GLU A 49 -10.88 -4.69 3.14
C GLU A 49 -9.42 -5.05 2.87
N HIS A 50 -9.10 -5.51 1.65
CA HIS A 50 -7.73 -5.80 1.25
C HIS A 50 -6.94 -4.52 0.96
N LEU A 51 -7.57 -3.53 0.35
CA LEU A 51 -6.96 -2.23 0.11
C LEU A 51 -6.72 -1.48 1.42
N THR A 52 -7.68 -1.50 2.35
CA THR A 52 -7.54 -0.95 3.69
C THR A 52 -6.36 -1.60 4.43
N ALA A 53 -6.29 -2.94 4.48
CA ALA A 53 -5.20 -3.65 5.14
C ALA A 53 -3.83 -3.35 4.51
N ALA A 54 -3.76 -3.19 3.18
CA ALA A 54 -2.54 -2.82 2.49
C ALA A 54 -2.10 -1.38 2.84
N LEU A 55 -3.04 -0.42 2.86
CA LEU A 55 -2.78 0.97 3.24
C LEU A 55 -2.27 1.08 4.68
N ASP A 56 -2.85 0.35 5.62
CA ASP A 56 -2.37 0.30 7.01
C ASP A 56 -0.93 -0.22 7.10
N ALA A 57 -0.64 -1.28 6.33
CA ALA A 57 0.67 -1.90 6.35
C ALA A 57 1.78 -0.93 5.89
N LEU A 58 1.48 0.01 4.98
CA LEU A 58 2.49 0.92 4.40
C LEU A 58 3.24 1.72 5.47
N GLY A 59 2.57 2.10 6.56
CA GLY A 59 3.17 2.84 7.68
C GLY A 59 4.12 2.02 8.55
N GLU A 60 4.04 0.69 8.48
CA GLU A 60 4.78 -0.21 9.36
C GLU A 60 5.91 -0.97 8.66
N ILE A 61 5.86 -1.10 7.34
CA ILE A 61 6.84 -1.87 6.58
C ILE A 61 8.17 -1.10 6.46
N GLY A 62 9.09 -1.42 7.37
CA GLY A 62 10.51 -1.00 7.31
C GLY A 62 11.45 -2.04 6.67
N GLY A 63 10.90 -3.16 6.20
CA GLY A 63 11.63 -4.29 5.61
C GLY A 63 12.02 -4.06 4.15
N PHE A 64 11.79 -5.06 3.29
CA PHE A 64 12.23 -5.07 1.90
C PHE A 64 11.61 -3.92 1.08
N MET A 65 10.33 -3.60 1.32
CA MET A 65 9.65 -2.53 0.58
C MET A 65 9.95 -1.13 1.12
N GLN A 66 10.49 -0.99 2.34
CA GLN A 66 10.84 0.28 3.00
C GLN A 66 9.74 1.38 2.97
N THR A 67 8.46 1.02 2.80
CA THR A 67 7.38 2.00 2.60
C THR A 67 7.19 2.91 3.79
N LYS A 68 7.54 2.47 5.01
CA LYS A 68 7.52 3.30 6.23
C LYS A 68 8.32 4.59 6.08
N LYS A 69 9.46 4.54 5.39
CA LYS A 69 10.27 5.73 5.08
C LYS A 69 9.60 6.59 4.02
N VAL A 70 9.04 5.95 3.00
CA VAL A 70 8.36 6.61 1.87
C VAL A 70 7.14 7.40 2.35
N VAL A 71 6.34 6.85 3.25
CA VAL A 71 5.08 7.48 3.73
C VAL A 71 5.27 8.40 4.92
N LYS A 72 6.49 8.53 5.47
CA LYS A 72 6.74 9.29 6.70
C LYS A 72 6.23 10.73 6.59
N GLY A 73 5.26 11.09 7.43
CA GLY A 73 4.66 12.43 7.47
C GLY A 73 3.65 12.75 6.37
N LEU A 74 3.37 11.82 5.44
CA LEU A 74 2.32 11.96 4.43
C LEU A 74 0.97 11.53 5.01
N ARG A 75 -0.09 12.24 4.64
CA ARG A 75 -1.47 11.76 4.77
C ARG A 75 -1.85 11.04 3.48
N LEU A 76 -2.23 9.78 3.55
CA LEU A 76 -2.73 9.02 2.40
C LEU A 76 -4.26 8.99 2.45
N VAL A 77 -4.93 9.39 1.38
CA VAL A 77 -6.40 9.46 1.32
C VAL A 77 -6.93 8.69 0.11
N ALA A 78 -7.58 7.56 0.38
CA ALA A 78 -8.21 6.75 -0.65
C ALA A 78 -9.60 7.31 -1.01
N THR A 79 -9.77 7.69 -2.27
CA THR A 79 -10.98 8.35 -2.79
C THR A 79 -12.13 7.40 -3.10
N ASP A 80 -11.82 6.12 -3.28
CA ASP A 80 -12.73 5.07 -3.72
C ASP A 80 -13.23 4.17 -2.58
N ILE A 81 -12.60 4.25 -1.40
CA ILE A 81 -12.91 3.38 -0.26
C ILE A 81 -13.01 4.11 1.08
N ASP A 82 -13.36 5.40 1.12
CA ASP A 82 -13.54 6.21 2.35
C ASP A 82 -12.57 5.82 3.47
N TYR A 83 -11.27 5.90 3.16
CA TYR A 83 -10.20 5.44 4.04
C TYR A 83 -9.02 6.38 3.95
N SER A 84 -8.34 6.60 5.08
CA SER A 84 -7.14 7.41 5.10
C SER A 84 -6.23 7.05 6.28
N VAL A 85 -4.92 7.12 6.05
CA VAL A 85 -3.86 6.71 6.99
C VAL A 85 -2.75 7.77 7.04
N GLY A 86 -2.00 7.81 8.15
CA GLY A 86 -0.95 8.80 8.40
C GLY A 86 -1.38 9.85 9.44
N PRO A 87 -0.62 10.95 9.58
CA PRO A 87 -0.92 12.02 10.54
C PRO A 87 -2.29 12.66 10.32
N ALA A 88 -2.75 13.49 11.26
CA ALA A 88 -3.94 14.32 11.06
C ALA A 88 -3.70 15.35 9.93
N ALA A 89 -4.78 15.79 9.26
CA ALA A 89 -4.71 16.68 8.10
C ALA A 89 -4.06 18.06 8.37
N ASN A 90 -3.91 18.45 9.63
CA ASN A 90 -3.43 19.78 10.02
C ASN A 90 -1.94 19.95 9.69
N GLY A 91 -1.64 20.34 8.45
CA GLY A 91 -0.30 20.61 7.95
C GLY A 91 0.47 19.38 7.45
N ALA A 92 -0.16 18.20 7.39
CA ALA A 92 0.44 17.02 6.79
C ALA A 92 0.20 17.01 5.27
N PRO A 93 1.26 16.93 4.43
CA PRO A 93 1.11 16.87 2.99
C PRO A 93 0.30 15.64 2.57
N GLU A 94 -0.73 15.86 1.76
CA GLU A 94 -1.71 14.87 1.35
C GLU A 94 -1.36 14.24 0.00
N VAL A 95 -1.54 12.92 -0.07
CA VAL A 95 -1.56 12.15 -1.31
C VAL A 95 -2.92 11.47 -1.41
N ARG A 96 -3.74 11.93 -2.36
CA ARG A 96 -5.12 11.49 -2.54
C ARG A 96 -5.33 10.88 -3.91
N GLY A 97 -6.07 9.78 -3.99
CA GLY A 97 -6.39 9.10 -5.24
C GLY A 97 -7.02 7.73 -5.01
N PRO A 98 -7.14 6.88 -6.03
CA PRO A 98 -7.60 5.49 -5.85
C PRO A 98 -6.68 4.73 -4.90
N ALA A 99 -7.22 3.92 -3.99
CA ALA A 99 -6.44 3.19 -2.99
C ALA A 99 -5.34 2.32 -3.61
N GLU A 100 -5.67 1.62 -4.70
CA GLU A 100 -4.70 0.79 -5.43
C GLU A 100 -3.54 1.64 -5.98
N SER A 101 -3.85 2.81 -6.56
CA SER A 101 -2.84 3.72 -7.09
C SER A 101 -1.89 4.23 -6.00
N ILE A 102 -2.42 4.49 -4.78
CA ILE A 102 -1.61 4.88 -3.62
C ILE A 102 -0.67 3.74 -3.22
N VAL A 103 -1.20 2.53 -3.04
CA VAL A 103 -0.41 1.34 -2.65
C VAL A 103 0.72 1.07 -3.64
N LEU A 104 0.43 1.12 -4.95
CA LEU A 104 1.42 0.89 -5.99
C LEU A 104 2.46 2.01 -6.06
N SER A 105 2.04 3.27 -5.98
CA SER A 105 2.97 4.40 -6.00
C SER A 105 3.92 4.40 -4.81
N VAL A 106 3.40 4.17 -3.60
CA VAL A 106 4.21 4.10 -2.37
C VAL A 106 5.19 2.93 -2.39
N SER A 107 4.84 1.83 -3.06
CA SER A 107 5.71 0.68 -3.25
C SER A 107 6.65 0.81 -4.45
N GLY A 108 6.83 2.02 -5.00
CA GLY A 108 7.84 2.32 -6.01
C GLY A 108 7.40 2.08 -7.45
N ARG A 109 6.09 1.97 -7.74
CA ARG A 109 5.57 1.88 -9.12
C ARG A 109 5.11 3.27 -9.59
N PRO A 110 5.94 4.04 -10.31
CA PRO A 110 5.67 5.44 -10.60
C PRO A 110 4.53 5.67 -11.59
N LEU A 111 4.10 4.64 -12.33
CA LEU A 111 3.01 4.74 -13.31
C LEU A 111 1.70 5.22 -12.68
N ASP A 112 1.44 4.88 -11.42
CA ASP A 112 0.22 5.30 -10.72
C ASP A 112 0.27 6.73 -10.18
N LEU A 113 1.45 7.39 -10.16
CA LEU A 113 1.57 8.77 -9.67
C LEU A 113 0.70 9.76 -10.47
N GLY A 114 0.46 9.48 -11.76
CA GLY A 114 -0.41 10.32 -12.60
C GLY A 114 -1.90 10.26 -12.22
N ARG A 115 -2.28 9.35 -11.32
CA ARG A 115 -3.64 9.19 -10.79
C ARG A 115 -3.78 9.72 -9.37
N LEU A 116 -2.73 10.36 -8.85
CA LEU A 116 -2.69 10.90 -7.50
C LEU A 116 -2.64 12.43 -7.55
N GLU A 117 -3.27 13.03 -6.56
CA GLU A 117 -3.41 14.47 -6.37
C GLU A 117 -3.00 14.85 -4.93
N GLY A 118 -2.81 16.14 -4.68
CA GLY A 118 -2.43 16.67 -3.37
C GLY A 118 -0.98 17.18 -3.31
N ASP A 119 -0.71 18.01 -2.32
CA ASP A 119 0.57 18.68 -2.09
C ASP A 119 1.70 17.71 -1.68
N GLY A 120 1.36 16.50 -1.24
CA GLY A 120 2.29 15.41 -0.93
C GLY A 120 2.78 14.60 -2.14
N VAL A 121 2.17 14.72 -3.32
CA VAL A 121 2.52 13.87 -4.49
C VAL A 121 3.97 14.11 -4.95
N ASN A 122 4.43 15.36 -4.95
CA ASN A 122 5.80 15.69 -5.33
C ASN A 122 6.81 15.12 -4.34
N LEU A 123 6.51 15.16 -3.04
CA LEU A 123 7.34 14.56 -2.00
C LEU A 123 7.38 13.02 -2.15
N LEU A 124 6.25 12.38 -2.41
CA LEU A 124 6.19 10.95 -2.70
C LEU A 124 7.06 10.59 -3.91
N ARG A 125 6.93 11.33 -5.02
CA ARG A 125 7.73 11.12 -6.24
C ARG A 125 9.23 11.18 -5.96
N GLN A 126 9.68 12.17 -5.19
CA GLN A 126 11.09 12.31 -4.81
C GLN A 126 11.58 11.09 -4.02
N ARG A 127 10.77 10.59 -3.08
CA ARG A 127 11.14 9.47 -2.20
C ARG A 127 11.23 8.13 -2.91
N ILE A 128 10.46 7.92 -3.99
CA ILE A 128 10.49 6.67 -4.74
C ILE A 128 11.46 6.69 -5.94
N SER A 129 12.08 7.85 -6.22
CA SER A 129 13.07 8.02 -7.31
C SER A 129 14.52 8.06 -6.80
N ALA A 130 14.72 8.02 -5.48
CA ALA A 130 16.01 8.08 -4.80
C ALA A 130 16.47 6.67 -4.41
#